data_AF-A0A3D2MP75-F1
#
_entry.id   AF-A0A3D2MP75-F1
#
_cell.length_a   1.000
_cell.length_b   1.000
_cell.length_c   1.000
_cell.angle_alpha   90.00
_cell.angle_beta   90.00
_cell.angle_gamma   90.00
#
_symmetry.space_group_name_H-M   'P 1'
#
loop_
_entity.id
_entity.type
_entity.pdbx_description
1 polymer ?
#
loop_
_entity_poly.entity_id
_entity_poly.type
_entity_poly.pdbx_seq_one_letter_code
_entity_poly.pdbx_strand_id
1 'polypeptide(L)'
;RSGEFDSQLEANFAHEFEQKVGGKRGHWQLTRESEVLLLGDTVMVPDFVLTDTNDEKRRILVELVGFWHPQYLRRKVEKVRAAQCAHLLLLVYKGLNVTEEAFQDV
;
A
#
# COMPACT_ATOMS: atom_id res chain seq x y z
N ARG A 1 0.15 -11.42 -20.02
CA ARG A 1 0.84 -10.31 -19.35
C ARG A 1 -0.13 -9.83 -18.28
N SER A 2 0.11 -10.15 -17.01
CA SER A 2 -0.45 -9.35 -15.92
C SER A 2 -0.06 -7.90 -16.17
N GLY A 3 -0.98 -6.96 -16.00
CA GLY A 3 -0.68 -5.53 -16.20
C GLY A 3 0.40 -5.05 -15.23
N GLU A 4 0.82 -3.79 -15.36
CA GLU A 4 1.74 -3.15 -14.41
C GLU A 4 1.14 -3.00 -13.00
N PHE A 5 -0.16 -3.26 -12.81
CA PHE A 5 -0.89 -3.12 -11.55
C PHE A 5 -1.84 -4.30 -11.31
N ASP A 6 -2.00 -4.68 -10.05
CA ASP A 6 -2.85 -5.80 -9.62
C ASP A 6 -4.29 -5.34 -9.37
N SER A 7 -4.51 -4.03 -9.24
CA SER A 7 -5.83 -3.43 -9.12
C SER A 7 -5.95 -2.08 -9.84
N GLN A 8 -7.21 -1.69 -10.14
CA GLN A 8 -7.49 -0.35 -10.66
C GLN A 8 -7.19 0.75 -9.64
N LEU A 9 -7.25 0.44 -8.34
CA LEU A 9 -6.89 1.37 -7.27
C LEU A 9 -5.41 1.75 -7.36
N GLU A 10 -4.52 0.76 -7.53
CA GLU A 10 -3.08 1.00 -7.70
C GLU A 10 -2.79 1.78 -8.98
N ALA A 11 -3.40 1.39 -10.10
CA ALA A 11 -3.22 2.08 -11.38
C ALA A 11 -3.64 3.56 -11.29
N ASN A 12 -4.80 3.83 -10.68
CA ASN A 12 -5.29 5.19 -10.48
C ASN A 12 -4.38 5.98 -9.53
N PHE A 13 -3.92 5.37 -8.44
CA PHE A 13 -3.00 6.02 -7.51
C PHE A 13 -1.69 6.41 -8.20
N ALA A 14 -1.07 5.50 -8.94
CA ALA A 14 0.18 5.76 -9.67
C ALA A 14 -0.02 6.89 -10.69
N HIS A 15 -1.11 6.85 -11.45
CA HIS A 15 -1.45 7.87 -12.44
C HIS A 15 -1.66 9.25 -11.80
N GLU A 16 -2.45 9.32 -10.73
CA GLU A 16 -2.71 10.58 -10.02
C GLU A 16 -1.45 11.13 -9.34
N PHE A 17 -0.61 10.26 -8.79
CA PHE A 17 0.66 10.67 -8.19
C PHE A 17 1.57 11.29 -9.26
N GLU A 18 1.72 10.64 -10.40
CA GLU A 18 2.48 11.17 -11.52
C GLU A 18 1.93 12.53 -11.99
N GLN A 19 0.61 12.65 -12.16
CA GLN A 19 0.00 13.91 -12.60
C GLN A 19 0.17 15.05 -11.58
N LYS A 20 0.06 14.76 -10.29
CA LYS A 20 0.07 15.79 -9.24
C LYS A 20 1.48 16.19 -8.81
N VAL A 21 2.45 15.28 -8.86
CA VAL A 21 3.80 15.51 -8.34
C VAL A 21 4.92 15.06 -9.28
N GLY A 22 4.63 14.65 -10.53
CA GLY A 22 5.64 14.32 -11.54
C GLY A 22 6.55 13.14 -11.15
N GLY A 23 5.99 12.17 -10.42
CA GLY A 23 6.70 10.98 -9.95
C GLY A 23 7.60 11.21 -8.73
N LYS A 24 7.83 12.47 -8.32
CA LYS A 24 8.73 12.82 -7.22
C LYS A 24 8.19 13.97 -6.37
N ARG A 25 8.03 13.73 -5.06
CA ARG A 25 7.68 14.79 -4.10
C ARG A 25 8.91 15.19 -3.28
N GLY A 26 9.51 16.34 -3.59
CA GLY A 26 10.74 16.78 -2.92
C GLY A 26 11.87 15.82 -3.25
N HIS A 27 12.49 15.18 -2.25
CA HIS A 27 13.51 14.14 -2.46
C HIS A 27 12.95 12.72 -2.47
N TRP A 28 11.63 12.53 -2.37
CA TRP A 28 11.02 11.19 -2.36
C TRP A 28 10.56 10.79 -3.75
N GLN A 29 11.17 9.74 -4.29
CA GLN A 29 10.79 9.12 -5.55
C GLN A 29 9.85 7.95 -5.28
N LEU A 30 8.68 7.93 -5.91
CA LEU A 30 7.77 6.78 -5.87
C LEU A 30 8.13 5.81 -6.99
N THR A 31 8.26 4.53 -6.66
CA THR A 31 8.37 3.44 -7.62
C THR A 31 7.44 2.30 -7.21
N ARG A 32 6.95 1.53 -8.18
CA ARG A 32 6.32 0.24 -7.86
C ARG A 32 7.37 -0.66 -7.23
N GLU A 33 7.01 -1.35 -6.17
CA GLU A 33 7.89 -2.31 -5.49
C GLU A 33 7.33 -3.72 -5.67
N SER A 34 8.20 -4.72 -5.68
CA SER A 34 7.78 -6.14 -5.70
C SER A 34 8.57 -6.96 -4.69
N GLU A 35 9.24 -6.28 -3.76
CA GLU A 35 9.93 -6.89 -2.64
C GLU A 35 8.93 -7.55 -1.68
N VAL A 36 9.21 -8.81 -1.35
CA VAL A 36 8.42 -9.58 -0.39
C VAL A 36 8.94 -9.30 1.01
N LEU A 37 8.09 -8.75 1.86
CA LEU A 37 8.35 -8.61 3.30
C LEU A 37 7.95 -9.88 4.04
N LEU A 38 8.82 -10.31 4.94
CA LEU A 38 8.52 -11.34 5.92
C LEU A 38 7.88 -10.68 7.15
N LEU A 39 6.59 -10.93 7.37
CA LEU A 39 5.84 -10.50 8.55
C LEU A 39 5.61 -11.70 9.47
N GLY A 40 6.67 -12.13 10.16
CA GLY A 40 6.63 -13.30 11.04
C GLY A 40 6.39 -14.58 10.25
N ASP A 41 5.20 -15.16 10.39
CA ASP A 41 4.72 -16.36 9.71
C ASP A 41 4.01 -16.07 8.37
N THR A 42 3.89 -14.80 8.00
CA THR A 42 3.20 -14.37 6.77
C THR A 42 4.13 -13.57 5.86
N VAL A 43 3.79 -13.52 4.58
CA VAL A 43 4.43 -12.62 3.61
C VAL A 43 3.51 -11.46 3.27
N MET A 44 4.09 -10.31 2.96
CA MET A 44 3.40 -9.15 2.44
C MET A 44 4.18 -8.59 1.26
N VAL A 45 3.48 -8.18 0.20
CA VAL A 45 4.09 -7.49 -0.94
C VAL A 45 3.48 -6.09 -0.98
N PRO A 46 4.21 -5.05 -0.60
CA PRO A 46 3.73 -3.67 -0.71
C PRO A 46 3.60 -3.26 -2.18
N ASP A 47 2.60 -2.44 -2.49
CA ASP A 47 2.34 -1.95 -3.85
C ASP A 47 3.44 -1.00 -4.37
N PHE A 48 3.95 -0.13 -3.49
CA PHE A 48 4.93 0.90 -3.86
C PHE A 48 6.02 1.08 -2.79
N VAL A 49 7.10 1.74 -3.19
CA VAL A 49 8.14 2.26 -2.30
C VAL A 49 8.40 3.73 -2.62
N LEU A 50 8.53 4.54 -1.57
CA LEU A 50 9.12 5.86 -1.62
C LEU A 50 10.60 5.75 -1.21
N THR A 51 11.51 6.11 -2.10
CA THR A 51 12.95 6.11 -1.83
C THR A 51 13.46 7.55 -1.77
N ASP A 52 14.26 7.86 -0.73
CA ASP A 52 14.93 9.14 -0.63
C ASP A 52 16.07 9.22 -1.66
N THR A 53 16.02 10.18 -2.58
CA THR A 53 17.05 10.38 -3.60
C THR A 53 18.38 10.88 -3.03
N ASN A 54 18.41 11.30 -1.77
CA ASN A 54 19.63 11.68 -1.07
C ASN A 54 20.25 10.52 -0.27
N ASP A 55 19.48 9.47 0.03
CA ASP A 55 19.93 8.27 0.75
C ASP A 55 19.04 7.07 0.41
N GLU A 56 19.49 6.23 -0.52
CA GLU A 56 18.72 5.07 -1.02
C GLU A 56 18.36 4.04 0.07
N LYS A 57 19.01 4.09 1.25
CA LYS A 57 18.67 3.23 2.39
C LYS A 57 17.43 3.71 3.12
N ARG A 58 17.01 4.97 2.94
CA ARG A 58 15.78 5.52 3.51
C ARG A 58 14.63 5.22 2.56
N ARG A 59 13.93 4.12 2.86
CA ARG A 59 12.78 3.64 2.11
C ARG A 59 11.53 3.66 2.98
N ILE A 60 10.40 4.03 2.38
CA ILE A 60 9.07 3.90 2.99
C ILE A 60 8.23 3.05 2.06
N LEU A 61 7.81 1.89 2.55
CA LEU A 61 6.93 0.97 1.84
C LEU A 61 5.50 1.52 1.92
N VAL A 62 4.75 1.41 0.84
CA VAL A 62 3.39 1.92 0.75
C VAL A 62 2.48 0.80 0.27
N GLU A 63 1.43 0.57 1.03
CA GLU A 63 0.41 -0.43 0.75
C GLU A 63 -0.94 0.27 0.67
N LEU A 64 -1.63 0.09 -0.45
CA LEU A 64 -2.98 0.57 -0.65
C LEU A 64 -3.97 -0.46 -0.13
N VAL A 65 -4.79 -0.07 0.83
CA VAL A 65 -5.89 -0.90 1.30
C VAL A 65 -7.17 -0.49 0.57
N GLY A 66 -7.56 -1.32 -0.39
CA GLY A 66 -8.82 -1.25 -1.12
C GLY A 66 -10.00 -1.64 -0.24
N PHE A 67 -10.54 -2.86 -0.38
CA PHE A 67 -11.64 -3.32 0.47
C PHE A 67 -11.21 -3.56 1.91
N TRP A 68 -12.00 -3.08 2.87
CA TRP A 68 -11.70 -3.27 4.28
C TRP A 68 -12.95 -3.20 5.15
N HIS A 69 -12.85 -3.78 6.34
CA HIS A 69 -13.75 -3.52 7.46
C HIS A 69 -12.90 -3.26 8.72
N PRO A 70 -13.46 -2.67 9.79
CA PRO A 70 -12.65 -2.24 10.95
C PRO A 70 -11.84 -3.36 11.61
N GLN A 71 -12.38 -4.58 11.68
CA GLN A 71 -11.66 -5.71 12.28
C GLN A 71 -10.52 -6.20 11.39
N TYR A 72 -10.68 -6.19 10.07
CA TYR A 72 -9.59 -6.50 9.14
C TYR A 72 -8.43 -5.52 9.27
N LEU A 73 -8.71 -4.21 9.28
CA LEU A 73 -7.67 -3.19 9.46
C LEU A 73 -6.94 -3.36 10.80
N ARG A 74 -7.69 -3.61 11.88
CA ARG A 74 -7.09 -3.85 13.20
C ARG A 74 -6.10 -5.00 13.16
N ARG A 75 -6.51 -6.16 12.61
CA ARG A 75 -5.63 -7.34 12.48
C ARG A 75 -4.41 -7.05 11.60
N LYS A 76 -4.58 -6.32 10.48
CA LYS A 76 -3.47 -5.94 9.59
C LYS A 76 -2.45 -5.07 10.33
N VAL A 77 -2.91 -4.06 11.07
CA VAL A 77 -2.05 -3.18 11.88
C VAL A 77 -1.32 -3.96 12.98
N GLU A 78 -2.00 -4.88 13.66
CA GLU A 78 -1.38 -5.73 14.69
C GLU A 78 -0.25 -6.59 14.11
N LYS A 79 -0.47 -7.23 12.94
CA LYS A 79 0.56 -8.02 12.25
C LYS A 79 1.77 -7.18 11.84
N VAL A 80 1.54 -6.02 11.23
CA VAL A 80 2.62 -5.11 10.82
C VAL A 80 3.46 -4.66 12.02
N ARG A 81 2.80 -4.36 13.14
CA ARG A 81 3.49 -3.99 14.39
C ARG A 81 4.29 -5.15 14.97
N ALA A 82 3.72 -6.36 14.99
CA ALA A 82 4.40 -7.56 15.47
C ALA A 82 5.66 -7.89 14.65
N ALA A 83 5.62 -7.64 13.34
CA ALA A 83 6.74 -7.81 12.43
C ALA A 83 7.83 -6.71 12.54
N GLN A 84 7.65 -5.72 13.40
CA GLN A 84 8.57 -4.58 13.58
C GLN A 84 8.86 -3.80 12.27
N CYS A 85 7.94 -3.83 11.31
CA CYS A 85 8.07 -3.11 10.05
C CYS A 85 7.76 -1.62 10.25
N ALA A 86 8.73 -0.87 10.76
CA ALA A 86 8.55 0.53 11.15
C ALA A 86 8.39 1.52 9.99
N HIS A 87 8.73 1.10 8.76
CA HIS A 87 8.77 1.94 7.57
C HIS A 87 7.69 1.56 6.54
N LEU A 88 6.55 1.02 7.00
CA LEU A 88 5.37 0.73 6.17
C LEU A 88 4.24 1.74 6.42
N LEU A 89 3.73 2.32 5.33
CA LEU A 89 2.57 3.20 5.30
C LEU A 89 1.36 2.47 4.72
N LEU A 90 0.32 2.28 5.55
CA LEU A 90 -0.96 1.75 5.11
C LEU A 90 -1.86 2.91 4.67
N LEU A 91 -2.18 2.99 3.37
CA LEU A 91 -3.09 3.99 2.81
C LEU A 91 -4.47 3.37 2.59
N VAL A 92 -5.40 3.68 3.48
CA VAL A 92 -6.75 3.10 3.46
C VAL A 92 -7.71 3.97 2.67
N TYR A 93 -8.31 3.41 1.62
CA TYR A 93 -9.33 4.12 0.85
C TYR A 93 -10.69 4.06 1.56
N LYS A 94 -11.12 5.19 2.14
CA LYS A 94 -12.35 5.26 2.95
C LYS A 94 -13.60 4.82 2.18
N GLY A 95 -13.66 5.07 0.87
CA GLY A 95 -14.82 4.75 0.03
C GLY A 95 -15.02 3.27 -0.28
N LEU A 96 -14.04 2.42 0.05
CA LEU A 96 -14.09 0.96 -0.15
C LEU A 96 -14.29 0.21 1.18
N ASN A 97 -14.86 0.88 2.19
CA ASN A 97 -15.30 0.21 3.41
C ASN A 97 -16.45 -0.75 3.08
N VAL A 98 -16.26 -2.03 3.38
CA VAL A 98 -17.22 -3.10 3.15
C VAL A 98 -17.86 -3.48 4.47
N THR A 99 -19.17 -3.50 4.51
CA THR A 99 -19.95 -3.95 5.66
C THR A 99 -20.77 -5.18 5.28
N GLU A 100 -21.32 -5.90 6.26
CA GLU A 100 -22.20 -7.04 5.99
C GLU A 100 -23.43 -6.61 5.17
N GLU A 101 -23.90 -5.36 5.33
CA GLU A 101 -24.99 -4.82 4.51
C GLU A 101 -24.65 -4.75 3.01
N ALA A 102 -23.37 -4.60 2.65
CA ALA A 102 -22.95 -4.52 1.26
C ALA A 102 -23.10 -5.85 0.48
N PHE A 103 -23.39 -6.95 1.17
CA PHE A 103 -23.58 -8.29 0.59
C PHE A 103 -25.01 -8.81 0.75
N GLN A 104 -25.96 -8.01 1.23
CA GLN A 104 -27.34 -8.48 1.45
C GLN A 104 -28.09 -8.80 0.14
N ASP A 105 -27.63 -8.25 -0.98
CA ASP A 105 -28.23 -8.43 -2.31
C ASP A 105 -27.36 -9.29 -3.26
N VAL A 106 -26.40 -10.04 -2.72
CA VAL A 106 -25.53 -10.96 -3.50
C VAL A 106 -26.02 -12.40 -3.41
#